data_AF-A0AAW8ANZ9-F1
#
_entry.id   AF-A0AAW8ANZ9-F1
#
_cell.length_a   1.000
_cell.length_b   1.000
_cell.length_c   1.000
_cell.angle_alpha   90.00
_cell.angle_beta   90.00
_cell.angle_gamma   90.00
#
_symmetry.space_group_name_H-M   'P 1'
#
loop_
_entity.id
_entity.type
_entity.pdbx_description
1 polymer ?
#
loop_
_entity_poly.entity_id
_entity_poly.type
_entity_poly.pdbx_seq_one_letter_code
_entity_poly.pdbx_strand_id
1 'polypeptide(L)'
;VTATERGNRLVVSVRDNGRGIPPENLDRVFEPFFTTKEIGQGTGLGLSVSYFIITNNHKGQMEVHSTLGQGTCFTLRLPLAGSQLPPYELTQLEQ
;
A
#
# COMPACT_ATOMS: atom_id res chain seq x y z
N VAL A 1 -4.98 7.23 -11.89
CA VAL A 1 -5.30 6.18 -10.89
C VAL A 1 -6.19 5.15 -11.55
N THR A 2 -5.94 3.86 -11.32
CA THR A 2 -6.79 2.76 -11.79
C THR A 2 -7.16 1.86 -10.62
N ALA A 3 -8.31 1.21 -10.69
CA ALA A 3 -8.75 0.21 -9.74
C ALA A 3 -9.30 -1.00 -10.50
N THR A 4 -8.93 -2.21 -10.10
CA THR A 4 -9.43 -3.42 -10.73
C THR A 4 -9.48 -4.56 -9.75
N GLU A 5 -10.56 -5.33 -9.78
CA GLU A 5 -10.68 -6.56 -9.01
C GLU A 5 -9.84 -7.68 -9.63
N ARG A 6 -9.15 -8.43 -8.77
CA ARG A 6 -8.31 -9.57 -9.12
C ARG A 6 -8.52 -10.65 -8.05
N GLY A 7 -9.37 -11.62 -8.35
CA GLY A 7 -9.77 -12.65 -7.39
C GLY A 7 -10.47 -12.02 -6.17
N ASN A 8 -9.97 -12.33 -4.97
CA ASN A 8 -10.45 -11.80 -3.69
C ASN A 8 -10.09 -10.31 -3.46
N ARG A 9 -9.23 -9.71 -4.29
CA ARG A 9 -8.59 -8.43 -3.95
C ARG A 9 -8.94 -7.30 -4.90
N LEU A 10 -9.06 -6.10 -4.34
CA LEU A 10 -9.02 -4.85 -5.09
C LEU A 10 -7.56 -4.43 -5.30
N VAL A 11 -7.16 -4.27 -6.56
CA VAL A 11 -5.84 -3.74 -6.94
C VAL A 11 -5.99 -2.30 -7.38
N VAL A 12 -5.38 -1.37 -6.66
CA VAL A 12 -5.37 0.06 -7.01
C VAL A 12 -3.96 0.46 -7.40
N SER A 13 -3.82 1.13 -8.55
CA SER A 13 -2.54 1.69 -8.99
C SER A 13 -2.61 3.20 -9.09
N VAL A 14 -1.70 3.86 -8.39
CA VAL A 14 -1.51 5.31 -8.40
C VAL A 14 -0.20 5.58 -9.12
N ARG A 15 -0.30 6.05 -10.36
CA ARG A 15 0.85 6.42 -11.20
C ARG A 15 0.93 7.93 -11.34
N ASP A 16 2.13 8.45 -11.17
CA ASP A 16 2.51 9.82 -11.54
C ASP A 16 3.51 9.81 -12.71
N ASN A 17 3.76 11.00 -13.24
CA ASN A 17 4.76 11.31 -14.25
C ASN A 17 5.86 12.25 -13.69
N GLY A 18 6.11 12.17 -12.39
CA GLY A 18 7.12 12.99 -11.72
C GLY A 18 8.54 12.51 -12.04
N ARG A 19 9.52 13.02 -11.30
CA ARG A 19 10.94 12.69 -11.50
C ARG A 19 11.34 11.26 -11.11
N GLY A 20 10.43 10.45 -10.57
CA GLY A 20 10.75 9.15 -9.98
C GLY A 20 11.52 9.25 -8.65
N ILE A 21 11.88 8.09 -8.12
CA ILE A 21 12.57 7.91 -6.84
C ILE A 21 13.93 7.26 -7.13
N PRO A 22 15.05 7.81 -6.61
CA PRO A 22 16.34 7.15 -6.71
C PRO A 22 16.34 5.76 -6.06
N PRO A 23 16.98 4.74 -6.64
CA PRO A 23 16.96 3.37 -6.12
C PRO A 23 17.35 3.25 -4.65
N GLU A 24 18.33 4.04 -4.19
CA GLU A 24 18.82 4.08 -2.82
C GLU A 24 17.78 4.56 -1.80
N ASN A 25 16.69 5.18 -2.26
CA ASN A 25 15.62 5.69 -1.40
C ASN A 25 14.39 4.79 -1.40
N LEU A 26 14.28 3.80 -2.30
CA LEU A 26 13.08 2.98 -2.46
C LEU A 26 12.69 2.21 -1.19
N ASP A 27 13.66 1.71 -0.44
CA ASP A 27 13.40 0.98 0.80
C ASP A 27 12.97 1.92 1.94
N ARG A 28 13.37 3.19 1.83
CA ARG A 28 13.18 4.19 2.89
C ARG A 28 11.90 5.00 2.74
N VAL A 29 11.24 4.97 1.58
CA VAL A 29 10.06 5.82 1.32
C VAL A 29 8.89 5.55 2.27
N PHE A 30 8.85 4.37 2.89
CA PHE A 30 7.84 3.99 3.88
C PHE A 30 8.27 4.28 5.33
N GLU A 31 9.53 4.69 5.56
CA GLU A 31 10.02 5.05 6.89
C GLU A 31 9.32 6.33 7.38
N PRO A 32 8.83 6.36 8.64
CA PRO A 32 8.35 7.60 9.24
C PRO A 32 9.41 8.69 9.20
N PHE A 33 8.99 9.91 8.88
CA PHE A 33 9.83 11.11 8.81
C PHE A 33 10.86 11.14 7.66
N PHE A 34 10.95 10.10 6.83
CA PHE A 34 11.81 10.16 5.66
C PHE A 34 11.29 11.19 4.65
N THR A 35 12.18 12.09 4.24
CA THR A 35 11.89 13.11 3.23
C THR A 35 13.16 13.53 2.51
N THR A 36 13.06 13.79 1.21
CA THR A 36 14.13 14.42 0.41
C THR A 36 13.92 15.93 0.25
N LYS A 37 12.89 16.49 0.90
CA LYS A 37 12.64 17.92 0.88
C LYS A 37 13.54 18.62 1.89
N GLU A 38 13.75 19.91 1.68
CA GLU A 38 14.47 20.75 2.63
C GLU A 38 13.81 20.77 4.01
N ILE A 39 14.60 21.14 5.02
CA ILE A 39 14.15 21.24 6.41
C ILE A 39 12.94 22.19 6.47
N GLY A 40 11.86 21.72 7.09
CA GLY A 40 10.62 22.48 7.26
C GLY A 40 9.62 22.38 6.09
N GLN A 41 9.96 21.74 4.96
CA GLN A 41 9.08 21.65 3.77
C GLN A 41 8.24 20.37 3.70
N GLY A 42 8.18 19.61 4.78
CA GLY A 42 7.34 18.42 4.91
C GLY A 42 7.78 17.55 6.08
N THR A 43 6.81 16.88 6.71
CA THR A 43 7.06 16.01 7.87
C THR A 43 7.55 14.62 7.50
N GLY A 44 7.42 14.20 6.23
CA GLY A 44 7.78 12.85 5.80
C GLY A 44 6.85 11.75 6.31
N LEU A 45 5.62 12.07 6.75
CA LEU A 45 4.70 11.10 7.37
C LEU A 45 3.64 10.52 6.42
N GLY A 46 3.37 11.17 5.28
CA GLY A 46 2.22 10.79 4.44
C GLY A 46 2.25 9.34 3.95
N LEU A 47 3.41 8.90 3.47
CA LEU A 47 3.56 7.56 2.91
C LEU A 47 3.64 6.48 3.99
N SER A 48 4.33 6.74 5.12
CA SER A 48 4.38 5.80 6.25
C SER A 48 2.99 5.58 6.87
N VAL A 49 2.20 6.65 7.03
CA VAL A 49 0.81 6.55 7.53
C VAL A 49 -0.06 5.77 6.55
N SER A 50 0.05 6.05 5.24
CA SER A 50 -0.69 5.32 4.22
C SER A 50 -0.33 3.83 4.21
N TYR A 51 0.96 3.51 4.32
CA TYR A 51 1.45 2.14 4.39
C TYR A 51 0.87 1.41 5.61
N PHE A 52 0.91 2.04 6.79
CA PHE A 52 0.33 1.46 8.01
C PHE A 52 -1.18 1.26 7.89
N ILE A 53 -1.93 2.24 7.38
CA ILE A 53 -3.37 2.11 7.19
C ILE A 53 -3.68 0.91 6.29
N ILE A 54 -2.96 0.75 5.18
CA ILE A 54 -3.19 -0.36 4.25
C ILE A 54 -2.82 -1.70 4.88
N THR A 55 -1.63 -1.81 5.45
CA THR A 55 -1.08 -3.09 5.90
C THR A 55 -1.63 -3.51 7.26
N ASN A 56 -1.64 -2.62 8.24
CA ASN A 56 -2.08 -2.92 9.61
C ASN A 56 -3.60 -2.90 9.76
N ASN A 57 -4.28 -1.86 9.24
CA ASN A 57 -5.71 -1.68 9.49
C ASN A 57 -6.57 -2.47 8.48
N HIS A 58 -6.16 -2.52 7.21
CA HIS A 58 -6.93 -3.17 6.15
C HIS A 58 -6.38 -4.54 5.72
N LYS A 59 -5.28 -5.02 6.32
CA LYS A 59 -4.64 -6.30 5.99
C LYS A 59 -4.27 -6.42 4.50
N GLY A 60 -3.97 -5.29 3.89
CA GLY A 60 -3.55 -5.19 2.50
C GLY A 60 -2.04 -5.22 2.32
N GLN A 61 -1.61 -4.91 1.10
CA GLN A 61 -0.22 -4.76 0.71
C GLN A 61 -0.04 -3.46 -0.08
N MET A 62 1.12 -2.84 0.05
CA MET A 62 1.53 -1.69 -0.75
C MET A 62 2.92 -1.94 -1.31
N GLU A 63 3.11 -1.71 -2.60
CA GLU A 63 4.38 -1.82 -3.31
C GLU A 63 4.63 -0.53 -4.10
N VAL A 64 5.90 -0.24 -4.37
CA VAL A 64 6.32 0.88 -5.20
C VAL A 64 7.22 0.40 -6.32
N HIS A 65 6.97 0.90 -7.52
CA HIS A 65 7.87 0.78 -8.66
C HIS A 65 8.14 2.18 -9.19
N SER A 66 9.40 2.56 -9.28
CA SER A 66 9.80 3.89 -9.75
C SER A 66 10.96 3.79 -10.71
N THR A 67 11.01 4.70 -11.67
CA THR A 67 12.16 4.87 -12.55
C THR A 67 12.51 6.34 -12.60
N LEU A 68 13.79 6.66 -12.32
CA LEU A 68 14.27 8.02 -12.30
C LEU A 68 14.03 8.68 -13.67
N GLY A 69 13.44 9.87 -13.66
CA GLY A 69 13.04 10.63 -14.85
C GLY A 69 11.74 10.17 -15.52
N GLN A 70 11.10 9.09 -15.08
CA GLN A 70 9.89 8.53 -15.72
C GLN A 70 8.65 8.56 -14.83
N GLY A 71 8.84 8.65 -13.51
CA GLY A 71 7.75 8.72 -12.53
C GLY A 71 7.67 7.49 -11.63
N THR A 72 6.63 7.45 -10.82
CA THR A 72 6.40 6.40 -9.81
C THR A 72 5.03 5.79 -9.94
N CYS A 73 4.92 4.50 -9.62
CA CYS A 73 3.67 3.76 -9.51
C CYS A 73 3.61 3.06 -8.15
N PHE A 74 2.67 3.48 -7.30
CA PHE A 74 2.30 2.76 -6.08
C PHE A 74 1.15 1.80 -6.39
N THR A 75 1.29 0.55 -5.96
CA THR A 75 0.26 -0.49 -6.13
C THR A 75 -0.22 -0.97 -4.77
N LEU A 76 -1.51 -0.79 -4.52
CA LEU A 76 -2.21 -1.18 -3.31
C LEU A 76 -3.01 -2.45 -3.62
N ARG A 77 -2.98 -3.44 -2.73
CA ARG A 77 -3.81 -4.65 -2.83
C ARG A 77 -4.59 -4.79 -1.54
N LEU A 78 -5.91 -4.63 -1.61
CA LEU A 78 -6.81 -4.68 -0.46
C LEU A 78 -7.72 -5.93 -0.57
N PRO A 79 -7.94 -6.68 0.52
CA PRO A 79 -8.95 -7.73 0.54
C PRO A 79 -10.35 -7.14 0.30
N LEU A 80 -11.18 -7.80 -0.53
CA LEU A 80 -12.60 -7.47 -0.67
C LEU A 80 -13.39 -8.24 0.39
N ALA A 81 -14.15 -7.51 1.20
CA ALA A 81 -15.09 -8.10 2.16
C ALA A 81 -16.12 -8.96 1.40
N GLY A 82 -16.19 -10.24 1.73
CA GLY A 82 -17.05 -11.22 1.06
C GLY A 82 -16.31 -12.41 0.43
N SER A 83 -14.98 -12.40 0.43
CA SER A 83 -14.19 -13.54 -0.05
C SER A 83 -13.59 -14.31 1.13
N GLN A 84 -14.42 -15.22 1.64
CA GLN A 84 -14.16 -16.27 2.63
C GLN A 84 -14.34 -15.87 4.11
N LEU A 85 -15.59 -15.92 4.56
CA LEU A 85 -15.85 -16.54 5.87
C LEU A 85 -15.61 -18.05 5.68
N PRO A 86 -14.84 -18.74 6.54
CA PRO A 86 -14.98 -20.18 6.60
C PRO A 86 -16.45 -20.50 6.88
N PRO A 87 -17.08 -21.46 6.18
CA PRO A 87 -18.38 -21.96 6.60
C PRO A 87 -18.22 -22.38 8.06
N TYR A 88 -19.08 -21.81 8.92
CA TYR A 88 -19.21 -22.07 10.35
C TYR A 88 -18.70 -23.49 10.72
N GLU A 89 -17.67 -23.60 11.57
CA GLU A 89 -17.43 -24.87 12.28
C GLU A 89 -18.59 -25.04 13.28
N LEU A 90 -19.69 -25.61 12.80
CA LEU A 90 -20.69 -26.27 13.65
C LEU A 90 -20.11 -27.60 14.15
N THR A 91 -19.07 -27.51 14.96
CA THR A 91 -18.55 -28.58 15.82
C THR A 91 -18.06 -27.87 17.07
N GLN A 92 -18.80 -27.76 18.17
CA GLN A 92 -19.65 -28.78 18.79
C GLN A 92 -20.84 -28.14 19.51
N LEU A 93 -22.05 -28.49 19.07
CA LEU A 93 -23.13 -28.76 20.03
C LEU A 93 -22.92 -30.20 20.53
N GLU A 94 -23.23 -30.42 21.80
CA GLU A 94 -23.28 -31.71 22.50
C GLU A 94 -21.94 -32.30 22.95
N GLN A 95 -21.45 -31.78 24.08
CA GLN A 95 -21.26 -32.55 25.31
C GLN A 95 -21.27 -31.65 26.54
#